data_AF-A0A7C2XGK3-F1
#
_entry.id   AF-A0A7C2XGK3-F1
#
_cell.length_a   1.000
_cell.length_b   1.000
_cell.length_c   1.000
_cell.angle_alpha   90.00
_cell.angle_beta   90.00
_cell.angle_gamma   90.00
#
_symmetry.space_group_name_H-M   'P 1'
#
loop_
_entity.id
_entity.type
_entity.pdbx_description
1 polymer ?
#
loop_
_entity_poly.entity_id
_entity_poly.type
_entity_poly.pdbx_seq_one_letter_code
_entity_poly.pdbx_strand_id
1 'polypeptide(L)'
;PRTVAVGQLATCTITLTNSKDWSHAFRIIEQLPRGMDLVSVSVYPPYPPVWVNVEDGQLIIRGTVAPRSNVQITIVVKVTKPGPLTNVALGSWCVGSMPEEHIVECRCPIGRTCEGEGVASFTVHGVSDQDHDRVAITDVRPSTMTAFIAASALQTATASATSTNVPKGVLLVDSETNRLLVYLSKGDGTFRRFKTYATAESPVDVKAGDFDGDGKTDAVVVNSLSDSITIFLGNGDGTFRRGRELQLFGTKPVAVTLADFDRDGVLDLAIAEQGSADMAILLGRGDGTFRPLATIPLFKGKPSSVAVADWDEDGLLDLIATAIGTNEVVFFRGDGRGRFSEVGRREVGEYPISSAVGDFDRDGQMDIAVANLFSNSVTFLLSQGKSRSLGFTRVDVESVERPTFIISGEFFNGMAGVAVPNFTAHTVTFIGFDQGRPRIVRHLRAIAEPVSLGIGDFNEDGLLDMAVAGLPPGSLATLLGRDNGTFVLKR
;
A
#
# COMPACT_ATOMS: atom_id res chain seq x y z
N PRO A 1 -37.28 7.16 28.36
CA PRO A 1 -36.71 8.04 27.32
C PRO A 1 -36.02 9.26 27.94
N ARG A 2 -34.69 9.27 28.03
CA ARG A 2 -33.93 10.48 28.37
C ARG A 2 -33.54 11.19 27.07
N THR A 3 -33.77 12.49 27.00
CA THR A 3 -33.34 13.34 25.90
C THR A 3 -31.82 13.52 25.98
N VAL A 4 -31.08 13.10 24.97
CA VAL A 4 -29.62 13.31 24.90
C VAL A 4 -29.36 14.64 24.21
N ALA A 5 -28.45 15.45 24.74
CA ALA A 5 -28.13 16.75 24.18
C ALA A 5 -27.43 16.60 22.81
N VAL A 6 -27.84 17.43 21.84
CA VAL A 6 -27.12 17.53 20.55
C VAL A 6 -25.67 17.92 20.83
N GLY A 7 -24.73 17.22 20.20
CA GLY A 7 -23.31 17.42 20.39
C GLY A 7 -22.65 16.53 21.45
N GLN A 8 -23.42 15.77 22.23
CA GLN A 8 -22.87 14.79 23.17
C GLN A 8 -22.18 13.64 22.42
N LEU A 9 -21.02 13.21 22.93
CA LEU A 9 -20.28 12.05 22.42
C LEU A 9 -20.75 10.76 23.10
N ALA A 10 -20.80 9.68 22.34
CA ALA A 10 -20.98 8.31 22.84
C ALA A 10 -19.87 7.42 22.29
N THR A 11 -19.45 6.43 23.09
CA THR A 11 -18.34 5.55 22.77
C THR A 11 -18.81 4.09 22.79
N CYS A 12 -18.31 3.28 21.86
CA CYS A 12 -18.43 1.82 21.88
C CYS A 12 -17.04 1.21 21.74
N THR A 13 -16.67 0.29 22.63
CA THR A 13 -15.38 -0.40 22.58
C THR A 13 -15.61 -1.89 22.35
N ILE A 14 -15.01 -2.43 21.30
CA ILE A 14 -15.04 -3.83 20.91
C ILE A 14 -13.66 -4.43 21.16
N THR A 15 -13.55 -5.51 21.91
CA THR A 15 -12.28 -6.24 22.08
C THR A 15 -12.35 -7.57 21.35
N LEU A 16 -11.45 -7.79 20.41
CA LEU A 16 -11.25 -9.03 19.70
C LEU A 16 -10.03 -9.73 20.25
N THR A 17 -10.15 -11.00 20.65
CA THR A 17 -9.04 -11.79 21.18
C THR A 17 -8.82 -13.00 20.29
N ASN A 18 -7.59 -13.19 19.82
CA ASN A 18 -7.17 -14.36 19.06
C ASN A 18 -6.34 -15.29 19.95
N SER A 19 -6.89 -16.45 20.30
CA SER A 19 -6.22 -17.47 21.11
C SER A 19 -5.42 -18.49 20.27
N LYS A 20 -5.44 -18.37 18.94
CA LYS A 20 -4.77 -19.31 18.03
C LYS A 20 -3.37 -18.82 17.65
N ASP A 21 -2.59 -19.75 17.12
CA ASP A 21 -1.21 -19.54 16.69
C ASP A 21 -1.09 -18.93 15.28
N TRP A 22 -2.20 -18.57 14.64
CA TRP A 22 -2.26 -17.92 13.33
C TRP A 22 -3.20 -16.70 13.39
N SER A 23 -3.00 -15.74 12.48
CA SER A 23 -3.82 -14.53 12.41
C SER A 23 -5.24 -14.81 11.91
N HIS A 24 -6.22 -14.04 12.39
CA HIS A 24 -7.59 -14.08 11.90
C HIS A 24 -7.99 -12.75 11.29
N ALA A 25 -8.65 -12.78 10.14
CA ALA A 25 -9.38 -11.63 9.62
C ALA A 25 -10.74 -11.51 10.30
N PHE A 26 -11.19 -10.28 10.53
CA PHE A 26 -12.52 -9.98 11.06
C PHE A 26 -13.23 -8.95 10.18
N ARG A 27 -14.56 -9.05 10.19
CA ARG A 27 -15.47 -8.03 9.67
C ARG A 27 -16.56 -7.80 10.72
N ILE A 28 -16.78 -6.54 11.06
CA ILE A 28 -17.83 -6.05 11.95
C ILE A 28 -18.72 -5.16 11.10
N ILE A 29 -20.03 -5.35 11.18
CA ILE A 29 -21.04 -4.49 10.57
C ILE A 29 -21.92 -4.00 11.71
N GLU A 30 -22.03 -2.69 11.84
CA GLU A 30 -22.71 -2.02 12.92
C GLU A 30 -23.63 -0.94 12.35
N GLN A 31 -24.92 -0.95 12.70
CA GLN A 31 -25.88 0.06 12.21
C GLN A 31 -25.80 1.31 13.08
N LEU A 32 -25.28 2.42 12.56
CA LEU A 32 -25.23 3.67 13.32
C LEU A 32 -26.64 4.11 13.74
N PRO A 33 -26.83 4.58 14.99
CA PRO A 33 -28.14 5.02 15.44
C PRO A 33 -28.60 6.20 14.61
N ARG A 34 -29.88 6.22 14.24
CA ARG A 34 -30.48 7.37 13.57
C ARG A 34 -30.29 8.62 14.43
N GLY A 35 -29.68 9.66 13.85
CA GLY A 35 -29.39 10.92 14.55
C GLY A 35 -28.05 10.95 15.28
N MET A 36 -27.13 10.06 14.93
CA MET A 36 -25.72 10.12 15.30
C MET A 36 -24.81 10.03 14.08
N ASP A 37 -23.70 10.76 14.12
CA ASP A 37 -22.67 10.74 13.08
C ASP A 37 -21.37 10.14 13.67
N LEU A 38 -20.63 9.39 12.86
CA LEU A 38 -19.33 8.86 13.25
C LEU A 38 -18.33 10.01 13.45
N VAL A 39 -17.62 9.99 14.58
CA VAL A 39 -16.55 10.96 14.89
C VAL A 39 -15.20 10.33 14.63
N SER A 40 -14.95 9.15 15.19
CA SER A 40 -13.69 8.44 14.99
C SER A 40 -13.85 6.95 15.26
N VAL A 41 -12.92 6.17 14.72
CA VAL A 41 -12.68 4.79 15.11
C VAL A 41 -11.19 4.67 15.37
N SER A 42 -10.80 4.30 16.59
CA SER A 42 -9.42 4.07 16.98
C SER A 42 -9.20 2.59 17.31
N VAL A 43 -7.97 2.11 17.14
CA VAL A 43 -7.64 0.70 17.30
C VAL A 43 -6.36 0.55 18.11
N TYR A 44 -6.38 -0.37 19.08
CA TYR A 44 -5.28 -0.62 19.99
C TYR A 44 -5.05 -2.13 20.20
N PRO A 45 -3.82 -2.66 20.08
CA PRO A 45 -2.61 -1.99 19.61
C PRO A 45 -2.78 -1.49 18.15
N PRO A 46 -1.99 -0.49 17.70
CA PRO A 46 -2.14 0.18 16.39
C PRO A 46 -1.77 -0.72 15.19
N TYR A 47 -1.72 -2.03 15.39
CA TYR A 47 -1.45 -3.05 14.39
C TYR A 47 -2.59 -4.06 14.47
N PRO A 48 -3.18 -4.51 13.35
CA PRO A 48 -2.92 -4.25 11.92
C PRO A 48 -3.94 -3.27 11.28
N PRO A 49 -3.85 -2.89 9.98
CA PRO A 49 -4.75 -1.91 9.37
C PRO A 49 -6.22 -2.28 9.60
N VAL A 50 -6.96 -1.34 10.16
CA VAL A 50 -8.39 -1.46 10.32
C VAL A 50 -9.06 -0.56 9.30
N TRP A 51 -9.74 -1.20 8.35
CA TRP A 51 -10.60 -0.52 7.40
C TRP A 51 -11.89 -0.16 8.10
N VAL A 52 -12.26 1.11 8.01
CA VAL A 52 -13.51 1.64 8.55
C VAL A 52 -14.22 2.33 7.40
N ASN A 53 -15.48 1.98 7.19
CA ASN A 53 -16.33 2.62 6.20
C ASN A 53 -17.72 2.84 6.77
N VAL A 54 -18.45 3.82 6.25
CA VAL A 54 -19.86 4.03 6.56
C VAL A 54 -20.63 4.07 5.25
N GLU A 55 -21.43 3.04 4.99
CA GLU A 55 -22.30 2.94 3.80
C GLU A 55 -23.75 2.86 4.24
N ASP A 56 -24.59 3.80 3.77
CA ASP A 56 -26.04 3.82 4.07
C ASP A 56 -26.40 3.74 5.57
N GLY A 57 -25.54 4.28 6.44
CA GLY A 57 -25.71 4.24 7.90
C GLY A 57 -25.13 2.99 8.57
N GLN A 58 -24.57 2.05 7.81
CA GLN A 58 -23.81 0.92 8.32
C GLN A 58 -22.33 1.28 8.46
N LEU A 59 -21.84 1.28 9.68
CA LEU A 59 -20.43 1.26 10.01
C LEU A 59 -19.87 -0.15 9.76
N ILE A 60 -18.94 -0.28 8.84
CA ILE A 60 -18.28 -1.54 8.54
C ILE A 60 -16.81 -1.41 8.93
N ILE A 61 -16.35 -2.29 9.82
CA ILE A 61 -14.99 -2.33 10.31
C ILE A 61 -14.36 -3.67 9.91
N ARG A 62 -13.22 -3.65 9.22
CA ARG A 62 -12.47 -4.86 8.85
C ARG A 62 -11.05 -4.76 9.34
N GLY A 63 -10.46 -5.86 9.75
CA GLY A 63 -9.05 -5.88 10.14
C GLY A 63 -8.56 -7.30 10.35
N THR A 64 -7.37 -7.43 10.93
CA THR A 64 -6.83 -8.72 11.38
C THR A 64 -6.50 -8.68 12.86
N VAL A 65 -6.48 -9.83 13.52
CA VAL A 65 -5.99 -10.00 14.89
C VAL A 65 -4.83 -10.98 14.83
N ALA A 66 -3.67 -10.55 15.30
CA ALA A 66 -2.44 -11.35 15.26
C ALA A 66 -2.56 -12.62 16.14
N PRO A 67 -1.70 -13.62 15.94
CA PRO A 67 -1.65 -14.80 16.81
C PRO A 67 -1.49 -14.41 18.27
N ARG A 68 -2.21 -15.08 19.17
CA ARG A 68 -2.11 -14.88 20.63
C ARG A 68 -2.21 -13.40 21.07
N SER A 69 -2.97 -12.59 20.34
CA SER A 69 -3.08 -11.16 20.61
C SER A 69 -4.53 -10.74 20.82
N ASN A 70 -4.71 -9.49 21.25
CA ASN A 70 -6.00 -8.82 21.25
C ASN A 70 -5.93 -7.54 20.43
N VAL A 71 -7.10 -7.07 19.98
CA VAL A 71 -7.32 -5.80 19.31
C VAL A 71 -8.56 -5.17 19.93
N GLN A 72 -8.43 -3.97 20.46
CA GLN A 72 -9.50 -3.11 20.93
C GLN A 72 -9.82 -2.09 19.86
N ILE A 73 -11.11 -1.93 19.56
CA ILE A 73 -11.63 -0.98 18.58
C ILE A 73 -12.56 -0.04 19.34
N THR A 74 -12.26 1.24 19.36
CA THR A 74 -13.05 2.26 20.04
C THR A 74 -13.70 3.16 19.00
N ILE A 75 -15.03 3.08 18.91
CA ILE A 75 -15.88 3.86 18.03
C ILE A 75 -16.42 5.04 18.82
N VAL A 76 -16.25 6.26 18.32
CA VAL A 76 -16.81 7.47 18.89
C VAL A 76 -17.84 8.03 17.92
N VAL A 77 -19.05 8.31 18.40
CA VAL A 77 -20.14 8.92 17.64
C VAL A 77 -20.63 10.19 18.34
N LYS A 78 -21.22 11.11 17.57
CA LYS A 78 -21.76 12.38 18.06
C LYS A 78 -23.25 12.47 17.76
N VAL A 79 -24.04 12.87 18.75
CA VAL A 79 -25.48 13.08 18.57
C VAL A 79 -25.73 14.33 17.70
N THR A 80 -26.42 14.14 16.57
CA THR A 80 -26.70 15.20 15.59
C THR A 80 -28.16 15.64 15.53
N LYS A 81 -29.09 14.87 16.11
CA LYS A 81 -30.51 15.24 16.22
C LYS A 81 -31.10 14.96 17.61
N PRO A 82 -31.94 15.86 18.16
CA PRO A 82 -32.66 15.59 19.40
C PRO A 82 -33.78 14.57 19.13
N GLY A 83 -33.81 13.48 19.90
CA GLY A 83 -34.85 12.46 19.79
C GLY A 83 -34.78 11.44 20.95
N PRO A 84 -35.85 10.65 21.18
CA PRO A 84 -35.81 9.56 22.13
C PRO A 84 -34.88 8.47 21.58
N LEU A 85 -33.62 8.47 22.02
CA LEU A 85 -32.66 7.43 21.68
C LEU A 85 -32.95 6.23 22.59
N THR A 86 -33.61 5.21 22.05
CA THR A 86 -33.69 3.88 22.68
C THR A 86 -32.28 3.26 22.68
N ASN A 87 -31.82 2.76 23.84
CA ASN A 87 -30.52 2.12 24.08
C ASN A 87 -29.28 3.01 24.31
N VAL A 88 -29.45 4.30 24.63
CA VAL A 88 -28.32 5.12 25.14
C VAL A 88 -28.38 5.17 26.66
N ALA A 89 -27.91 4.11 27.31
CA ALA A 89 -27.44 4.25 28.69
C ALA A 89 -26.14 5.08 28.64
N LEU A 90 -26.04 6.08 29.53
CA LEU A 90 -24.92 7.01 29.62
C LEU A 90 -23.56 6.29 29.44
N GLY A 91 -22.92 6.49 28.29
CA GLY A 91 -21.53 6.12 28.04
C GLY A 91 -21.28 4.85 27.22
N SER A 92 -22.28 4.02 26.90
CA SER A 92 -22.06 2.81 26.06
C SER A 92 -23.33 2.45 25.27
N TRP A 93 -23.23 2.36 23.94
CA TRP A 93 -24.36 1.98 23.06
C TRP A 93 -24.39 0.47 22.73
N CYS A 94 -23.32 -0.28 23.01
CA CYS A 94 -23.18 -1.70 22.69
C CYS A 94 -23.51 -2.67 23.86
N VAL A 95 -24.57 -2.40 24.66
CA VAL A 95 -24.89 -3.17 25.89
C VAL A 95 -26.22 -3.93 25.79
N GLY A 96 -26.14 -5.27 25.75
CA GLY A 96 -27.10 -6.26 26.30
C GLY A 96 -28.50 -6.38 25.69
N SER A 97 -28.84 -7.58 25.21
CA SER A 97 -30.05 -7.99 24.45
C SER A 97 -30.08 -7.48 23.00
N MET A 98 -29.22 -8.08 22.17
CA MET A 98 -29.00 -7.68 20.78
C MET A 98 -29.85 -8.55 19.84
N PRO A 99 -30.66 -7.98 18.93
CA PRO A 99 -31.41 -8.75 17.95
C PRO A 99 -30.49 -9.40 16.89
N GLU A 100 -30.99 -10.46 16.28
CA GLU A 100 -30.34 -11.55 15.52
C GLU A 100 -29.40 -11.22 14.32
N GLU A 101 -28.92 -9.98 14.12
CA GLU A 101 -28.29 -9.58 12.84
C GLU A 101 -26.83 -9.06 12.89
N HIS A 102 -26.09 -9.23 13.99
CA HIS A 102 -24.65 -8.93 13.98
C HIS A 102 -23.84 -10.13 13.49
N ILE A 103 -23.32 -10.05 12.25
CA ILE A 103 -22.46 -11.08 11.66
C ILE A 103 -20.99 -10.72 11.96
N VAL A 104 -20.35 -11.48 12.86
CA VAL A 104 -18.89 -11.48 13.01
C VAL A 104 -18.34 -12.65 12.18
N GLU A 105 -17.83 -12.34 11.00
CA GLU A 105 -17.25 -13.35 10.09
C GLU A 105 -15.76 -13.52 10.37
N CYS A 106 -15.36 -14.69 10.87
CA CYS A 106 -13.96 -15.09 11.02
C CYS A 106 -13.63 -16.17 9.97
N ARG A 107 -12.61 -15.96 9.12
CA ARG A 107 -12.15 -16.95 8.13
C ARG A 107 -10.80 -17.54 8.50
N CYS A 108 -10.65 -18.86 8.32
CA CYS A 108 -9.37 -19.56 8.32
C CYS A 108 -8.72 -19.56 6.91
N PRO A 109 -7.39 -19.69 6.80
CA PRO A 109 -6.71 -19.84 5.51
C PRO A 109 -7.17 -21.10 4.75
N ILE A 110 -7.10 -21.05 3.41
CA ILE A 110 -7.53 -22.12 2.50
C ILE A 110 -6.73 -23.41 2.79
N GLY A 111 -7.42 -24.49 3.17
CA GLY A 111 -6.84 -25.84 3.30
C GLY A 111 -7.02 -26.55 4.64
N ARG A 112 -7.75 -25.99 5.61
CA ARG A 112 -8.12 -26.69 6.86
C ARG A 112 -9.63 -26.66 7.08
N THR A 113 -10.22 -27.83 7.32
CA THR A 113 -11.59 -27.97 7.83
C THR A 113 -11.61 -27.64 9.32
N CYS A 114 -12.43 -26.67 9.73
CA CYS A 114 -12.70 -26.40 11.14
C CYS A 114 -13.76 -27.40 11.65
N GLU A 115 -13.34 -28.61 11.98
CA GLU A 115 -14.11 -29.45 12.91
C GLU A 115 -13.50 -29.25 14.30
N GLY A 116 -14.31 -28.81 15.27
CA GLY A 116 -13.92 -28.78 16.67
C GLY A 116 -14.19 -27.45 17.36
N GLU A 117 -15.16 -27.51 18.27
CA GLU A 117 -15.44 -26.62 19.39
C GLU A 117 -14.28 -25.67 19.77
N GLY A 118 -14.51 -24.38 19.58
CA GLY A 118 -13.51 -23.36 19.90
C GLY A 118 -13.91 -21.99 19.37
N VAL A 119 -15.15 -21.60 19.63
CA VAL A 119 -15.62 -20.21 19.47
C VAL A 119 -14.66 -19.32 20.28
N ALA A 120 -14.18 -18.22 19.69
CA ALA A 120 -13.54 -17.16 20.46
C ALA A 120 -14.49 -16.78 21.60
N SER A 121 -14.10 -17.02 22.86
CA SER A 121 -14.93 -16.67 24.00
C SER A 121 -15.09 -15.15 24.02
N PHE A 122 -16.28 -14.67 23.66
CA PHE A 122 -16.66 -13.27 23.75
C PHE A 122 -16.83 -12.93 25.23
N THR A 123 -15.96 -12.10 25.79
CA THR A 123 -16.14 -11.58 27.14
C THR A 123 -16.33 -10.08 27.05
N VAL A 124 -17.60 -9.65 27.10
CA VAL A 124 -17.95 -8.26 27.40
C VAL A 124 -17.84 -8.11 28.91
N HIS A 125 -16.98 -7.23 29.41
CA HIS A 125 -16.92 -6.94 30.84
C HIS A 125 -18.13 -6.08 31.27
N GLY A 126 -19.06 -6.68 32.03
CA GLY A 126 -20.22 -6.05 32.68
C GLY A 126 -21.39 -7.04 32.90
N VAL A 127 -21.41 -7.73 34.05
CA VAL A 127 -22.32 -8.83 34.48
C VAL A 127 -23.79 -8.32 34.59
N SER A 128 -24.89 -9.04 34.26
CA SER A 128 -25.29 -10.42 34.65
C SER A 128 -26.17 -11.20 33.66
N ASP A 129 -25.88 -12.51 33.57
CA ASP A 129 -26.76 -13.70 33.44
C ASP A 129 -28.11 -13.59 32.73
N GLN A 130 -28.24 -14.16 31.53
CA GLN A 130 -28.78 -15.52 31.27
C GLN A 130 -28.93 -15.77 29.76
N ASP A 131 -28.80 -17.04 29.41
CA ASP A 131 -29.10 -17.70 28.13
C ASP A 131 -28.07 -17.71 26.99
N HIS A 132 -27.78 -18.95 26.60
CA HIS A 132 -26.94 -19.44 25.51
C HIS A 132 -27.67 -19.42 24.17
N ASP A 133 -26.86 -19.48 23.11
CA ASP A 133 -27.14 -19.87 21.72
C ASP A 133 -27.77 -18.82 20.76
N ARG A 134 -26.93 -18.33 19.81
CA ARG A 134 -27.03 -18.55 18.35
C ARG A 134 -26.27 -17.44 17.57
N VAL A 135 -25.23 -17.84 16.81
CA VAL A 135 -24.63 -17.03 15.74
C VAL A 135 -24.82 -17.78 14.43
N ALA A 136 -25.43 -17.14 13.44
CA ALA A 136 -25.59 -17.69 12.10
C ALA A 136 -24.33 -17.40 11.26
N ILE A 137 -23.73 -18.45 10.71
CA ILE A 137 -22.64 -18.35 9.72
C ILE A 137 -23.27 -18.57 8.34
N THR A 138 -23.34 -17.51 7.54
CA THR A 138 -23.71 -17.62 6.11
C THR A 138 -22.47 -17.43 5.24
N ASP A 139 -22.33 -18.32 4.26
CA ASP A 139 -21.17 -18.39 3.38
C ASP A 139 -21.28 -17.32 2.29
N VAL A 140 -20.73 -16.13 2.55
CA VAL A 140 -20.64 -15.02 1.57
C VAL A 140 -19.17 -14.77 1.28
N ARG A 141 -18.78 -14.80 0.00
CA ARG A 141 -17.42 -14.49 -0.48
C ARG A 141 -17.15 -12.98 -0.41
N PRO A 142 -16.27 -12.47 0.48
CA PRO A 142 -15.90 -11.06 0.49
C PRO A 142 -14.60 -10.86 -0.28
N SER A 143 -14.53 -9.81 -1.09
CA SER A 143 -13.29 -9.18 -1.55
C SER A 143 -12.53 -8.67 -0.33
N THR A 144 -11.44 -9.37 -0.02
CA THR A 144 -10.58 -9.13 1.12
C THR A 144 -9.68 -7.92 0.85
N MET A 145 -9.60 -7.01 1.84
CA MET A 145 -8.60 -5.94 1.86
C MET A 145 -7.33 -6.47 2.55
N THR A 146 -6.91 -7.67 2.15
CA THR A 146 -5.60 -8.23 2.50
C THR A 146 -4.75 -8.42 1.27
N ALA A 147 -5.30 -8.31 0.05
CA ALA A 147 -4.57 -8.18 -1.19
C ALA A 147 -3.88 -6.80 -1.30
N PHE A 148 -2.62 -6.72 -0.91
CA PHE A 148 -1.73 -5.71 -1.46
C PHE A 148 -1.33 -6.21 -2.84
N ILE A 149 -1.85 -5.54 -3.87
CA ILE A 149 -1.35 -5.75 -5.21
C ILE A 149 -0.33 -4.64 -5.45
N ALA A 150 0.94 -4.95 -5.30
CA ALA A 150 1.95 -4.14 -5.94
C ALA A 150 2.06 -4.54 -7.40
N ALA A 151 2.11 -3.53 -8.27
CA ALA A 151 2.41 -3.70 -9.67
C ALA A 151 3.82 -3.21 -9.96
N SER A 152 4.58 -4.01 -10.69
CA SER A 152 5.75 -3.54 -11.41
C SER A 152 5.53 -3.85 -12.88
N ALA A 153 5.71 -2.83 -13.71
CA ALA A 153 5.79 -3.03 -15.14
C ALA A 153 7.20 -3.48 -15.51
N LEU A 154 7.30 -4.39 -16.47
CA LEU A 154 8.59 -4.74 -17.07
C LEU A 154 8.99 -3.62 -18.04
N GLN A 155 9.94 -2.77 -17.64
CA GLN A 155 10.70 -1.96 -18.59
C GLN A 155 12.05 -2.65 -18.78
N THR A 156 12.22 -3.34 -19.91
CA THR A 156 13.51 -3.94 -20.26
C THR A 156 14.51 -2.83 -20.53
N ALA A 157 15.68 -2.93 -19.90
CA ALA A 157 16.77 -1.97 -19.98
C ALA A 157 16.96 -1.42 -21.41
N THR A 158 16.93 -0.10 -21.55
CA THR A 158 17.39 0.59 -22.75
C THR A 158 18.91 0.49 -22.83
N ALA A 159 19.44 -0.48 -23.59
CA ALA A 159 20.44 -0.27 -24.64
C ALA A 159 21.15 -1.58 -25.05
N SER A 160 21.16 -1.81 -26.36
CA SER A 160 22.20 -2.54 -27.10
C SER A 160 22.33 -4.06 -26.91
N ALA A 161 21.44 -4.83 -27.52
CA ALA A 161 21.82 -5.99 -28.34
C ALA A 161 20.65 -6.48 -29.21
N THR A 162 20.95 -6.77 -30.46
CA THR A 162 20.09 -7.44 -31.44
C THR A 162 19.73 -8.86 -31.00
N SER A 163 18.80 -9.02 -30.05
CA SER A 163 18.27 -10.35 -29.68
C SER A 163 16.94 -10.29 -28.93
N THR A 164 15.90 -10.78 -29.62
CA THR A 164 14.63 -11.37 -29.14
C THR A 164 13.58 -10.47 -28.48
N ASN A 165 12.33 -10.61 -28.97
CA ASN A 165 11.10 -10.09 -28.38
C ASN A 165 10.96 -10.53 -26.91
N VAL A 166 11.44 -9.72 -25.97
CA VAL A 166 11.13 -9.91 -24.55
C VAL A 166 9.66 -9.52 -24.36
N PRO A 167 8.81 -10.42 -23.83
CA PRO A 167 7.39 -10.13 -23.74
C PRO A 167 7.14 -9.05 -22.67
N LYS A 168 6.55 -7.92 -23.09
CA LYS A 168 6.13 -6.85 -22.20
C LYS A 168 5.00 -7.33 -21.28
N GLY A 169 4.94 -6.82 -20.06
CA GLY A 169 3.97 -7.30 -19.08
C GLY A 169 3.98 -6.56 -17.77
N VAL A 170 3.16 -7.07 -16.84
CA VAL A 170 3.03 -6.58 -15.48
C VAL A 170 3.15 -7.75 -14.52
N LEU A 171 3.92 -7.54 -13.47
CA LEU A 171 4.00 -8.42 -12.31
C LEU A 171 3.07 -7.88 -11.24
N LEU A 172 2.22 -8.76 -10.70
CA LEU A 172 1.32 -8.46 -9.60
C LEU A 172 1.58 -9.46 -8.47
N VAL A 173 1.46 -9.02 -7.23
CA VAL A 173 1.40 -9.94 -6.09
C VAL A 173 0.00 -10.02 -5.52
N ASP A 174 -0.35 -11.19 -5.00
CA ASP A 174 -1.60 -11.45 -4.31
C ASP A 174 -1.28 -12.05 -2.94
N SER A 175 -1.42 -11.22 -1.91
CA SER A 175 -1.17 -11.59 -0.52
C SER A 175 -2.22 -12.48 0.11
N GLU A 176 -3.39 -12.67 -0.51
CA GLU A 176 -4.39 -13.61 -0.02
C GLU A 176 -4.05 -15.04 -0.42
N THR A 177 -3.47 -15.18 -1.61
CA THR A 177 -3.12 -16.48 -2.17
C THR A 177 -1.62 -16.76 -2.19
N ASN A 178 -0.80 -15.85 -1.64
CA ASN A 178 0.66 -15.92 -1.58
C ASN A 178 1.29 -16.22 -2.94
N ARG A 179 0.93 -15.39 -3.93
CA ARG A 179 1.29 -15.63 -5.33
C ARG A 179 1.84 -14.40 -6.02
N LEU A 180 2.88 -14.64 -6.82
CA LEU A 180 3.31 -13.76 -7.89
C LEU A 180 2.54 -14.14 -9.16
N LEU A 181 1.84 -13.17 -9.73
CA LEU A 181 1.05 -13.28 -10.95
C LEU A 181 1.78 -12.57 -12.08
N VAL A 182 1.99 -13.27 -13.19
CA VAL A 182 2.59 -12.71 -14.40
C VAL A 182 1.50 -12.49 -15.43
N TYR A 183 1.35 -11.23 -15.85
CA TYR A 183 0.48 -10.82 -16.94
C TYR A 183 1.33 -10.39 -18.11
N LEU A 184 1.12 -11.00 -19.28
CA LEU A 184 1.80 -10.57 -20.51
C LEU A 184 0.85 -9.71 -21.33
N SER A 185 1.40 -8.65 -21.92
CA SER A 185 0.69 -7.85 -22.90
C SER A 185 0.44 -8.68 -24.16
N LYS A 186 -0.71 -8.41 -24.81
CA LYS A 186 -1.01 -8.93 -26.14
C LYS A 186 -0.59 -7.99 -27.26
N GLY A 187 0.01 -6.84 -26.94
CA GLY A 187 0.39 -5.79 -27.90
C GLY A 187 -0.78 -4.89 -28.33
N ASP A 188 -1.97 -5.06 -27.75
CA ASP A 188 -3.15 -4.23 -28.04
C ASP A 188 -3.60 -3.40 -26.82
N GLY A 189 -2.73 -3.31 -25.81
CA GLY A 189 -3.05 -2.69 -24.53
C GLY A 189 -3.81 -3.59 -23.56
N THR A 190 -4.17 -4.82 -23.94
CA THR A 190 -4.79 -5.79 -23.03
C THR A 190 -3.78 -6.82 -22.55
N PHE A 191 -4.06 -7.39 -21.39
CA PHE A 191 -3.21 -8.40 -20.77
C PHE A 191 -3.86 -9.79 -20.80
N ARG A 192 -3.04 -10.83 -20.74
CA ARG A 192 -3.47 -12.18 -20.38
C ARG A 192 -2.70 -12.63 -19.14
N ARG A 193 -3.40 -13.24 -18.18
CA ARG A 193 -2.73 -13.97 -17.11
C ARG A 193 -1.94 -15.11 -17.74
N PHE A 194 -0.63 -15.09 -17.59
CA PHE A 194 0.27 -16.04 -18.23
C PHE A 194 0.68 -17.15 -17.29
N LYS A 195 1.26 -16.80 -16.14
CA LYS A 195 1.77 -17.77 -15.17
C LYS A 195 1.65 -17.26 -13.75
N THR A 196 1.77 -18.17 -12.80
CA THR A 196 1.69 -17.87 -11.38
C THR A 196 2.71 -18.69 -10.62
N TYR A 197 3.36 -18.07 -9.65
CA TYR A 197 4.38 -18.69 -8.81
C TYR A 197 4.00 -18.51 -7.34
N ALA A 198 4.31 -19.51 -6.52
CA ALA A 198 4.17 -19.39 -5.07
C ALA A 198 5.26 -18.47 -4.52
N THR A 199 4.88 -17.59 -3.61
CA THR A 199 5.77 -16.72 -2.82
C THR A 199 5.81 -17.22 -1.38
N ALA A 200 6.49 -16.48 -0.50
CA ALA A 200 6.29 -16.65 0.94
C ALA A 200 5.02 -15.90 1.40
N GLU A 201 4.81 -15.75 2.70
CA GLU A 201 3.53 -15.27 3.25
C GLU A 201 3.34 -13.76 3.15
N SER A 202 2.16 -13.36 2.70
CA SER A 202 1.73 -11.97 2.52
C SER A 202 2.70 -11.16 1.64
N PRO A 203 2.86 -11.49 0.35
CA PRO A 203 3.59 -10.66 -0.59
C PRO A 203 2.93 -9.28 -0.75
N VAL A 204 3.67 -8.20 -0.50
CA VAL A 204 3.13 -6.83 -0.47
C VAL A 204 3.76 -5.90 -1.49
N ASP A 205 4.96 -6.21 -1.97
CA ASP A 205 5.64 -5.46 -3.03
C ASP A 205 6.32 -6.38 -4.04
N VAL A 206 6.43 -5.93 -5.29
CA VAL A 206 7.18 -6.59 -6.34
C VAL A 206 7.88 -5.57 -7.22
N LYS A 207 9.16 -5.81 -7.54
CA LYS A 207 9.93 -5.02 -8.50
C LYS A 207 10.62 -5.92 -9.50
N ALA A 208 10.70 -5.44 -10.73
CA ALA A 208 11.40 -6.07 -11.84
C ALA A 208 12.78 -5.42 -12.04
N GLY A 209 13.80 -6.22 -12.33
CA GLY A 209 15.18 -5.78 -12.59
C GLY A 209 16.01 -6.93 -13.17
N ASP A 210 17.22 -6.67 -13.66
CA ASP A 210 18.18 -7.71 -14.03
C ASP A 210 19.18 -7.87 -12.87
N PHE A 211 19.06 -8.96 -12.11
CA PHE A 211 19.85 -9.20 -10.89
C PHE A 211 21.04 -10.14 -11.11
N ASP A 212 21.08 -10.84 -12.24
CA ASP A 212 22.17 -11.75 -12.61
C ASP A 212 22.94 -11.35 -13.88
N GLY A 213 22.61 -10.20 -14.45
CA GLY A 213 23.35 -9.57 -15.55
C GLY A 213 23.19 -10.29 -16.88
N ASP A 214 22.17 -11.15 -17.03
CA ASP A 214 21.95 -11.96 -18.21
C ASP A 214 21.07 -11.28 -19.28
N GLY A 215 20.63 -10.05 -19.00
CA GLY A 215 19.79 -9.23 -19.87
C GLY A 215 18.32 -9.59 -19.84
N LYS A 216 17.89 -10.52 -18.98
CA LYS A 216 16.49 -10.90 -18.81
C LYS A 216 15.92 -10.25 -17.56
N THR A 217 14.61 -10.09 -17.56
CA THR A 217 13.92 -9.50 -16.41
C THR A 217 13.69 -10.53 -15.33
N ASP A 218 14.29 -10.28 -14.18
CA ASP A 218 14.05 -10.93 -12.89
C ASP A 218 12.99 -10.18 -12.09
N ALA A 219 12.62 -10.74 -10.94
CA ALA A 219 11.71 -10.12 -9.99
C ALA A 219 12.12 -10.37 -8.53
N VAL A 220 11.94 -9.36 -7.68
CA VAL A 220 12.01 -9.48 -6.23
C VAL A 220 10.61 -9.28 -5.66
N VAL A 221 10.19 -10.18 -4.76
CA VAL A 221 8.92 -10.11 -4.05
C VAL A 221 9.18 -9.94 -2.56
N VAL A 222 8.58 -8.91 -1.96
CA VAL A 222 8.63 -8.63 -0.51
C VAL A 222 7.50 -9.34 0.20
N ASN A 223 7.81 -10.19 1.19
CA ASN A 223 6.86 -11.04 1.91
C ASN A 223 6.75 -10.59 3.37
N SER A 224 5.70 -9.81 3.66
CA SER A 224 5.57 -9.06 4.91
C SER A 224 5.39 -9.95 6.14
N LEU A 225 4.73 -11.11 6.04
CA LEU A 225 4.50 -11.98 7.21
C LEU A 225 5.59 -13.02 7.41
N SER A 226 6.39 -13.29 6.37
CA SER A 226 7.57 -14.16 6.46
C SER A 226 8.86 -13.40 6.80
N ASP A 227 8.80 -12.07 6.93
CA ASP A 227 9.97 -11.22 7.17
C ASP A 227 11.09 -11.46 6.13
N SER A 228 10.71 -11.76 4.89
CA SER A 228 11.61 -12.26 3.85
C SER A 228 11.37 -11.61 2.49
N ILE A 229 12.37 -11.71 1.61
CA ILE A 229 12.20 -11.46 0.16
C ILE A 229 12.39 -12.77 -0.62
N THR A 230 11.71 -12.91 -1.75
CA THR A 230 11.92 -14.01 -2.70
C THR A 230 12.40 -13.46 -4.02
N ILE A 231 13.54 -13.95 -4.51
CA ILE A 231 14.06 -13.62 -5.84
C ILE A 231 13.53 -14.63 -6.85
N PHE A 232 13.13 -14.15 -8.03
CA PHE A 232 12.69 -14.94 -9.18
C PHE A 232 13.56 -14.56 -10.38
N LEU A 233 14.33 -15.51 -10.89
CA LEU A 233 15.21 -15.28 -12.04
C LEU A 233 14.47 -15.55 -13.35
N GLY A 234 14.53 -14.63 -14.29
CA GLY A 234 13.81 -14.63 -15.55
C GLY A 234 14.43 -15.58 -16.57
N ASN A 235 13.58 -16.28 -17.32
CA ASN A 235 14.02 -17.06 -18.48
C ASN A 235 13.91 -16.28 -19.79
N GLY A 236 13.48 -15.00 -19.75
CA GLY A 236 13.37 -14.12 -20.91
C GLY A 236 12.09 -14.29 -21.74
N ASP A 237 11.30 -15.32 -21.45
CA ASP A 237 10.02 -15.65 -22.12
C ASP A 237 8.80 -15.30 -21.26
N GLY A 238 8.98 -14.48 -20.23
CA GLY A 238 7.97 -14.17 -19.21
C GLY A 238 7.78 -15.28 -18.18
N THR A 239 8.60 -16.35 -18.20
CA THR A 239 8.66 -17.33 -17.13
C THR A 239 9.83 -17.07 -16.18
N PHE A 240 9.71 -17.58 -14.96
CA PHE A 240 10.68 -17.39 -13.88
C PHE A 240 11.07 -18.73 -13.26
N ARG A 241 12.32 -18.83 -12.83
CA ARG A 241 12.81 -19.82 -11.88
C ARG A 241 12.76 -19.18 -10.50
N ARG A 242 12.08 -19.82 -9.53
CA ARG A 242 12.14 -19.38 -8.13
C ARG A 242 13.58 -19.50 -7.64
N GLY A 243 14.19 -18.37 -7.34
CA GLY A 243 15.52 -18.25 -6.77
C GLY A 243 15.47 -18.41 -5.25
N ARG A 244 16.43 -17.77 -4.59
CA ARG A 244 16.59 -17.86 -3.14
C ARG A 244 15.56 -16.99 -2.42
N GLU A 245 14.98 -17.54 -1.36
CA GLU A 245 14.31 -16.76 -0.33
C GLU A 245 15.35 -16.29 0.68
N LEU A 246 15.34 -15.00 0.99
CA LEU A 246 16.28 -14.38 1.91
C LEU A 246 15.51 -13.83 3.10
N GLN A 247 15.80 -14.39 4.27
CA GLN A 247 15.33 -13.86 5.54
C GLN A 247 16.01 -12.52 5.80
N LEU A 248 15.21 -11.50 6.12
CA LEU A 248 15.74 -10.22 6.56
C LEU A 248 16.02 -10.24 8.06
N PHE A 249 16.85 -9.30 8.52
CA PHE A 249 17.12 -9.15 9.96
C PHE A 249 16.02 -8.39 10.68
N GLY A 250 15.37 -7.44 10.00
CA GLY A 250 14.21 -6.73 10.49
C GLY A 250 12.93 -7.52 10.28
N THR A 251 11.80 -6.86 10.54
CA THR A 251 10.48 -7.48 10.50
C THR A 251 9.48 -6.63 9.75
N LYS A 252 8.47 -7.30 9.19
CA LYS A 252 7.38 -6.73 8.41
C LYS A 252 7.88 -5.81 7.28
N PRO A 253 8.63 -6.36 6.30
CA PRO A 253 9.04 -5.60 5.13
C PRO A 253 7.82 -5.23 4.28
N VAL A 254 7.76 -3.99 3.82
CA VAL A 254 6.56 -3.42 3.15
C VAL A 254 6.82 -2.84 1.77
N ALA A 255 8.06 -2.47 1.47
CA ALA A 255 8.43 -1.91 0.17
C ALA A 255 9.88 -2.23 -0.17
N VAL A 256 10.20 -2.32 -1.45
CA VAL A 256 11.57 -2.43 -1.96
C VAL A 256 11.78 -1.47 -3.12
N THR A 257 12.97 -0.89 -3.18
CA THR A 257 13.44 -0.13 -4.35
C THR A 257 14.78 -0.68 -4.83
N LEU A 258 15.03 -0.49 -6.13
CA LEU A 258 16.18 -1.04 -6.86
C LEU A 258 17.06 0.08 -7.37
N ALA A 259 18.37 -0.01 -7.16
CA ALA A 259 19.36 0.88 -7.76
C ALA A 259 20.77 0.32 -7.54
N ASP A 260 21.74 0.77 -8.33
CA ASP A 260 23.16 0.48 -8.12
C ASP A 260 23.72 1.48 -7.09
N PHE A 261 23.73 1.11 -5.81
CA PHE A 261 24.09 2.00 -4.71
C PHE A 261 25.60 2.07 -4.45
N ASP A 262 26.37 1.08 -4.92
CA ASP A 262 27.82 1.03 -4.78
C ASP A 262 28.60 1.19 -6.11
N ARG A 263 27.89 1.46 -7.20
CA ARG A 263 28.39 1.78 -8.54
C ARG A 263 29.19 0.65 -9.18
N ASP A 264 28.82 -0.60 -8.88
CA ASP A 264 29.47 -1.78 -9.44
C ASP A 264 28.80 -2.29 -10.73
N GLY A 265 27.69 -1.66 -11.13
CA GLY A 265 26.90 -2.02 -12.31
C GLY A 265 25.85 -3.11 -12.05
N VAL A 266 25.67 -3.55 -10.81
CA VAL A 266 24.67 -4.52 -10.39
C VAL A 266 23.57 -3.81 -9.60
N LEU A 267 22.32 -4.26 -9.77
CA LEU A 267 21.21 -3.74 -8.96
C LEU A 267 21.30 -4.22 -7.50
N ASP A 268 21.21 -3.27 -6.58
CA ASP A 268 21.06 -3.47 -5.15
C ASP A 268 19.60 -3.26 -4.69
N LEU A 269 19.31 -3.60 -3.43
CA LEU A 269 17.99 -3.46 -2.82
C LEU A 269 18.04 -2.55 -1.58
N ALA A 270 17.11 -1.62 -1.49
CA ALA A 270 16.77 -0.94 -0.24
C ALA A 270 15.33 -1.31 0.15
N ILE A 271 15.17 -1.87 1.34
CA ILE A 271 13.91 -2.48 1.80
C ILE A 271 13.42 -1.73 3.04
N ALA A 272 12.18 -1.25 3.00
CA ALA A 272 11.50 -0.68 4.17
C ALA A 272 10.96 -1.78 5.08
N GLU A 273 11.44 -1.85 6.32
CA GLU A 273 11.03 -2.82 7.33
C GLU A 273 10.19 -2.14 8.42
N GLN A 274 8.87 -2.15 8.20
CA GLN A 274 7.93 -1.38 9.02
C GLN A 274 7.88 -1.84 10.47
N GLY A 275 8.05 -3.15 10.70
CA GLY A 275 7.90 -3.79 12.01
C GLY A 275 9.06 -3.47 12.95
N SER A 276 10.28 -3.52 12.42
CA SER A 276 11.53 -3.18 13.12
C SER A 276 11.87 -1.69 13.07
N ALA A 277 11.15 -0.90 12.28
CA ALA A 277 11.34 0.55 12.14
C ALA A 277 12.73 0.93 11.58
N ASP A 278 13.19 0.17 10.59
CA ASP A 278 14.48 0.32 9.93
C ASP A 278 14.38 0.02 8.42
N MET A 279 15.48 0.25 7.71
CA MET A 279 15.64 -0.15 6.32
C MET A 279 16.84 -1.08 6.18
N ALA A 280 16.68 -2.18 5.45
CA ALA A 280 17.80 -3.03 5.06
C ALA A 280 18.35 -2.62 3.70
N ILE A 281 19.69 -2.53 3.62
CA ILE A 281 20.43 -2.36 2.36
C ILE A 281 21.13 -3.66 2.04
N LEU A 282 20.83 -4.21 0.86
CA LEU A 282 21.38 -5.46 0.37
C LEU A 282 22.08 -5.21 -0.96
N LEU A 283 23.37 -5.51 -1.03
CA LEU A 283 24.13 -5.39 -2.26
C LEU A 283 23.95 -6.61 -3.14
N GLY A 284 23.74 -6.39 -4.43
CA GLY A 284 23.75 -7.41 -5.46
C GLY A 284 25.14 -8.05 -5.59
N ARG A 285 25.17 -9.24 -6.19
CA ARG A 285 26.42 -9.94 -6.54
C ARG A 285 26.55 -10.22 -8.04
N GLY A 286 25.54 -9.88 -8.83
CA GLY A 286 25.48 -10.15 -10.27
C GLY A 286 25.27 -11.63 -10.60
N ASP A 287 24.83 -12.45 -9.64
CA ASP A 287 24.49 -13.87 -9.84
C ASP A 287 23.06 -14.19 -9.36
N GLY A 288 22.23 -13.15 -9.19
CA GLY A 288 20.88 -13.26 -8.64
C GLY A 288 20.85 -13.43 -7.12
N THR A 289 21.99 -13.30 -6.43
CA THR A 289 22.08 -13.32 -4.98
C THR A 289 22.48 -11.97 -4.39
N PHE A 290 22.12 -11.78 -3.12
CA PHE A 290 22.29 -10.52 -2.40
C PHE A 290 23.01 -10.75 -1.07
N ARG A 291 23.81 -9.78 -0.64
CA ARG A 291 24.45 -9.75 0.68
C ARG A 291 23.94 -8.56 1.50
N PRO A 292 23.54 -8.76 2.76
CA PRO A 292 23.26 -7.64 3.65
C PRO A 292 24.50 -6.77 3.83
N LEU A 293 24.35 -5.45 3.70
CA LEU A 293 25.39 -4.48 3.95
C LEU A 293 25.16 -3.72 5.26
N ALA A 294 23.93 -3.21 5.44
CA ALA A 294 23.59 -2.36 6.57
C ALA A 294 22.09 -2.45 6.88
N THR A 295 21.76 -2.11 8.13
CA THR A 295 20.41 -1.79 8.57
C THR A 295 20.43 -0.36 9.09
N ILE A 296 19.53 0.48 8.60
CA ILE A 296 19.45 1.90 8.90
C ILE A 296 18.21 2.16 9.76
N PRO A 297 18.35 2.47 11.05
CA PRO A 297 17.20 2.73 11.91
C PRO A 297 16.53 4.07 11.57
N LEU A 298 15.19 4.08 11.52
CA LEU A 298 14.39 5.33 11.45
C LEU A 298 13.97 5.84 12.83
N PHE A 299 14.23 5.03 13.88
CA PHE A 299 14.01 5.27 15.32
C PHE A 299 12.56 5.56 15.70
N LYS A 300 12.05 6.74 15.31
CA LYS A 300 10.74 7.28 15.70
C LYS A 300 9.66 7.01 14.64
N GLY A 301 10.06 6.80 13.39
CA GLY A 301 9.18 6.54 12.26
C GLY A 301 9.18 5.08 11.85
N LYS A 302 8.09 4.60 11.25
CA LYS A 302 8.02 3.29 10.60
C LYS A 302 8.05 3.48 9.10
N PRO A 303 9.06 2.98 8.39
CA PRO A 303 9.17 3.19 6.95
C PRO A 303 7.99 2.50 6.25
N SER A 304 7.45 3.17 5.24
CA SER A 304 6.33 2.68 4.43
C SER A 304 6.62 2.63 2.94
N SER A 305 7.54 3.47 2.47
CA SER A 305 8.08 3.44 1.11
C SER A 305 9.51 3.97 1.12
N VAL A 306 10.26 3.63 0.07
CA VAL A 306 11.61 4.14 -0.20
C VAL A 306 11.66 4.58 -1.66
N ALA A 307 12.07 5.81 -1.91
CA ALA A 307 12.38 6.34 -3.24
C ALA A 307 13.87 6.60 -3.37
N VAL A 308 14.37 6.56 -4.60
CA VAL A 308 15.78 6.76 -4.95
C VAL A 308 15.89 7.98 -5.87
N ALA A 309 16.78 8.91 -5.54
CA ALA A 309 17.09 10.08 -6.35
C ALA A 309 18.50 10.57 -5.99
N ASP A 310 19.14 11.32 -6.88
CA ASP A 310 20.21 12.24 -6.49
C ASP A 310 19.54 13.56 -6.05
N TRP A 311 19.04 13.60 -4.81
CA TRP A 311 18.28 14.78 -4.35
C TRP A 311 19.18 15.92 -3.91
N ASP A 312 20.47 15.66 -3.68
CA ASP A 312 21.45 16.65 -3.25
C ASP A 312 22.49 17.05 -4.34
N GLU A 313 22.22 16.63 -5.58
CA GLU A 313 22.96 16.92 -6.83
C GLU A 313 24.47 16.67 -6.72
N ASP A 314 24.88 15.69 -5.90
CA ASP A 314 26.28 15.30 -5.78
C ASP A 314 26.68 14.17 -6.75
N GLY A 315 25.70 13.68 -7.52
CA GLY A 315 25.83 12.62 -8.50
C GLY A 315 25.71 11.21 -7.90
N LEU A 316 25.61 11.06 -6.58
CA LEU A 316 25.40 9.79 -5.89
C LEU A 316 23.88 9.56 -5.73
N LEU A 317 23.49 8.29 -5.65
CA LEU A 317 22.11 7.95 -5.34
C LEU A 317 21.88 8.06 -3.83
N ASP A 318 20.80 8.74 -3.48
CA ASP A 318 20.31 8.92 -2.12
C ASP A 318 18.99 8.19 -1.91
N LEU A 319 18.55 8.08 -0.65
CA LEU A 319 17.26 7.50 -0.29
C LEU A 319 16.34 8.53 0.37
N ILE A 320 15.06 8.44 0.03
CA ILE A 320 13.96 9.17 0.68
C ILE A 320 12.98 8.13 1.20
N ALA A 321 12.75 8.11 2.51
CA ALA A 321 11.83 7.17 3.14
C ALA A 321 10.61 7.88 3.72
N THR A 322 9.40 7.41 3.44
CA THR A 322 8.19 7.89 4.12
C THR A 322 8.02 7.19 5.46
N ALA A 323 7.60 7.93 6.50
CA ALA A 323 7.48 7.43 7.86
C ALA A 323 6.06 7.64 8.43
N ILE A 324 5.27 6.56 8.50
CA ILE A 324 3.86 6.60 8.94
C ILE A 324 3.71 7.05 10.40
N GLY A 325 4.64 6.67 11.28
CA GLY A 325 4.56 6.96 12.72
C GLY A 325 4.83 8.43 13.08
N THR A 326 5.48 9.18 12.19
CA THR A 326 5.86 10.58 12.43
C THR A 326 5.29 11.55 11.41
N ASN A 327 4.61 11.06 10.36
CA ASN A 327 4.11 11.87 9.24
C ASN A 327 5.23 12.69 8.58
N GLU A 328 6.37 12.04 8.36
CA GLU A 328 7.57 12.66 7.79
C GLU A 328 8.02 11.91 6.53
N VAL A 329 8.78 12.59 5.69
CA VAL A 329 9.80 11.97 4.87
C VAL A 329 11.17 12.17 5.52
N VAL A 330 12.00 11.13 5.46
CA VAL A 330 13.36 11.10 6.01
C VAL A 330 14.34 11.00 4.85
N PHE A 331 15.32 11.89 4.83
CA PHE A 331 16.32 11.99 3.77
C PHE A 331 17.62 11.34 4.22
N PHE A 332 18.16 10.47 3.39
CA PHE A 332 19.43 9.81 3.62
C PHE A 332 20.38 10.07 2.46
N ARG A 333 21.55 10.63 2.77
CA ARG A 333 22.62 10.83 1.80
C ARG A 333 23.42 9.54 1.60
N GLY A 334 23.62 9.14 0.35
CA GLY A 334 24.47 8.03 -0.06
C GLY A 334 25.95 8.41 -0.14
N ASP A 335 26.85 7.46 0.06
CA ASP A 335 28.30 7.65 -0.12
C ASP A 335 28.83 7.00 -1.42
N GLY A 336 27.95 6.44 -2.24
CA GLY A 336 28.27 5.67 -3.45
C GLY A 336 29.00 4.35 -3.17
N ARG A 337 28.93 3.84 -1.94
CA ARG A 337 29.44 2.52 -1.52
C ARG A 337 28.35 1.71 -0.82
N GLY A 338 27.09 2.02 -1.12
CA GLY A 338 25.90 1.44 -0.50
C GLY A 338 25.61 1.91 0.93
N ARG A 339 26.36 2.89 1.49
CA ARG A 339 26.05 3.40 2.84
C ARG A 339 25.26 4.69 2.75
N PHE A 340 24.35 4.85 3.71
CA PHE A 340 23.45 5.99 3.77
C PHE A 340 23.44 6.59 5.17
N SER A 341 23.38 7.92 5.26
CA SER A 341 23.32 8.66 6.52
C SER A 341 22.13 9.60 6.54
N GLU A 342 21.32 9.56 7.61
CA GLU A 342 20.20 10.50 7.76
C GLU A 342 20.75 11.94 7.82
N VAL A 343 20.21 12.81 6.98
CA VAL A 343 20.58 14.24 6.95
C VAL A 343 19.44 15.15 7.37
N GLY A 344 18.20 14.64 7.41
CA GLY A 344 17.08 15.35 8.03
C GLY A 344 15.71 14.82 7.61
N ARG A 345 14.68 15.56 8.02
CA ARG A 345 13.27 15.13 7.96
C ARG A 345 12.37 16.28 7.56
N ARG A 346 11.31 16.01 6.80
CA ARG A 346 10.29 17.02 6.46
C ARG A 346 8.91 16.47 6.74
N GLU A 347 8.08 17.27 7.39
CA GLU A 347 6.69 16.92 7.66
C GLU A 347 5.90 16.85 6.35
N VAL A 348 5.04 15.84 6.24
CA VAL A 348 4.09 15.62 5.13
C VAL A 348 2.67 15.46 5.68
N GLY A 349 1.72 14.96 4.89
CA GLY A 349 0.37 14.66 5.36
C GLY A 349 0.32 13.42 6.26
N GLU A 350 -0.89 13.08 6.72
CA GLU A 350 -1.09 12.00 7.68
C GLU A 350 -1.01 10.62 7.00
N TYR A 351 -0.25 9.71 7.61
CA TYR A 351 -0.08 8.34 7.15
C TYR A 351 0.50 8.28 5.72
N PRO A 352 1.73 8.79 5.50
CA PRO A 352 2.39 8.74 4.19
C PRO A 352 2.71 7.29 3.83
N ILE A 353 2.16 6.78 2.73
CA ILE A 353 2.28 5.37 2.35
C ILE A 353 3.17 5.12 1.14
N SER A 354 3.41 6.13 0.32
CA SER A 354 4.13 6.00 -0.94
C SER A 354 4.69 7.36 -1.33
N SER A 355 5.87 7.34 -1.96
CA SER A 355 6.55 8.54 -2.46
C SER A 355 7.05 8.33 -3.88
N ALA A 356 7.10 9.42 -4.63
CA ALA A 356 7.67 9.49 -5.97
C ALA A 356 8.55 10.74 -6.07
N VAL A 357 9.52 10.70 -6.96
CA VAL A 357 10.50 11.77 -7.17
C VAL A 357 10.48 12.22 -8.63
N GLY A 358 10.84 13.46 -8.86
CA GLY A 358 10.97 14.04 -10.21
C GLY A 358 11.13 15.55 -10.14
N ASP A 359 11.68 16.16 -11.18
CA ASP A 359 11.64 17.61 -11.39
C ASP A 359 10.23 18.00 -11.86
N PHE A 360 9.33 18.29 -10.91
CA PHE A 360 7.91 18.47 -11.22
C PHE A 360 7.58 19.90 -11.62
N ASP A 361 8.28 20.89 -11.04
CA ASP A 361 8.09 22.30 -11.37
C ASP A 361 9.03 22.82 -12.47
N ARG A 362 9.95 21.97 -12.95
CA ARG A 362 10.90 22.23 -14.06
C ARG A 362 11.95 23.27 -13.72
N ASP A 363 12.31 23.35 -12.45
CA ASP A 363 13.40 24.21 -11.99
C ASP A 363 14.79 23.54 -12.09
N GLY A 364 14.82 22.26 -12.52
CA GLY A 364 16.03 21.46 -12.70
C GLY A 364 16.49 20.74 -11.44
N GLN A 365 15.73 20.82 -10.34
CA GLN A 365 16.03 20.13 -9.09
C GLN A 365 15.04 18.99 -8.86
N MET A 366 15.44 18.02 -8.05
CA MET A 366 14.59 16.87 -7.73
C MET A 366 13.58 17.24 -6.64
N ASP A 367 12.30 17.16 -6.97
CA ASP A 367 11.19 17.31 -6.04
C ASP A 367 10.68 15.95 -5.55
N ILE A 368 9.83 16.00 -4.52
CA ILE A 368 9.21 14.81 -3.92
C ILE A 368 7.71 14.98 -3.86
N ALA A 369 6.97 13.94 -4.24
CA ALA A 369 5.53 13.83 -4.06
C ALA A 369 5.21 12.66 -3.13
N VAL A 370 4.32 12.86 -2.16
CA VAL A 370 4.00 11.88 -1.12
C VAL A 370 2.49 11.67 -1.04
N ALA A 371 2.05 10.42 -1.22
CA ALA A 371 0.66 10.03 -1.02
C ALA A 371 0.37 9.81 0.48
N ASN A 372 -0.57 10.59 1.01
CA ASN A 372 -0.95 10.58 2.42
C ASN A 372 -2.35 9.98 2.58
N LEU A 373 -2.41 8.75 3.09
CA LEU A 373 -3.63 7.94 3.07
C LEU A 373 -4.74 8.54 3.94
N PHE A 374 -4.41 9.05 5.14
CA PHE A 374 -5.41 9.50 6.11
C PHE A 374 -5.79 10.97 5.96
N SER A 375 -4.88 11.80 5.45
CA SER A 375 -5.22 13.18 5.10
C SER A 375 -5.89 13.33 3.74
N ASN A 376 -6.08 12.23 2.98
CA ASN A 376 -6.67 12.25 1.62
C ASN A 376 -6.01 13.31 0.71
N SER A 377 -4.68 13.31 0.71
CA SER A 377 -3.89 14.35 0.04
C SER A 377 -2.61 13.80 -0.56
N VAL A 378 -2.02 14.59 -1.45
CA VAL A 378 -0.65 14.43 -1.92
C VAL A 378 0.15 15.64 -1.49
N THR A 379 1.24 15.44 -0.75
CA THR A 379 2.19 16.51 -0.40
C THR A 379 3.29 16.57 -1.43
N PHE A 380 3.52 17.75 -2.01
CA PHE A 380 4.73 18.06 -2.77
C PHE A 380 5.72 18.82 -1.89
N LEU A 381 6.98 18.40 -1.94
CA LEU A 381 8.11 19.13 -1.39
C LEU A 381 8.95 19.59 -2.58
N LEU A 382 8.81 20.86 -2.95
CA LEU A 382 9.51 21.47 -4.08
C LEU A 382 10.87 21.99 -3.62
N SER A 383 11.96 21.56 -4.25
CA SER A 383 13.31 21.97 -3.84
C SER A 383 13.50 23.49 -4.02
N GLN A 384 14.31 24.12 -3.18
CA GLN A 384 14.52 25.59 -3.19
C GLN A 384 16.02 25.94 -3.27
N GLY A 385 16.61 25.74 -4.44
CA GLY A 385 18.01 26.03 -4.77
C GLY A 385 18.93 24.84 -4.55
N LYS A 386 20.16 24.92 -5.10
CA LYS A 386 21.15 23.82 -5.16
C LYS A 386 21.36 23.07 -3.83
N SER A 387 20.48 22.10 -3.58
CA SER A 387 20.67 20.72 -3.16
C SER A 387 21.42 20.38 -1.87
N ARG A 388 22.21 21.29 -1.28
CA ARG A 388 22.92 21.03 0.00
C ARG A 388 22.16 21.45 1.25
N SER A 389 21.07 22.19 1.08
CA SER A 389 20.14 22.53 2.15
C SER A 389 18.85 21.78 1.93
N LEU A 390 18.25 21.23 2.99
CA LEU A 390 16.88 20.69 2.97
C LEU A 390 15.82 21.82 2.82
N GLY A 391 16.02 22.76 1.90
CA GLY A 391 15.08 23.83 1.60
C GLY A 391 13.98 23.28 0.70
N PHE A 392 12.79 23.07 1.26
CA PHE A 392 11.63 22.62 0.48
C PHE A 392 10.46 23.56 0.70
N THR A 393 9.77 23.92 -0.37
CA THR A 393 8.44 24.52 -0.30
C THR A 393 7.41 23.40 -0.29
N ARG A 394 6.70 23.27 0.82
CA ARG A 394 5.60 22.32 0.96
C ARG A 394 4.35 22.85 0.27
N VAL A 395 3.75 22.03 -0.59
CA VAL A 395 2.45 22.29 -1.21
C VAL A 395 1.58 21.04 -1.11
N ASP A 396 0.44 21.14 -0.44
CA ASP A 396 -0.51 20.03 -0.31
C ASP A 396 -1.60 20.13 -1.38
N VAL A 397 -1.84 19.02 -2.08
CA VAL A 397 -2.99 18.83 -2.98
C VAL A 397 -4.01 17.94 -2.25
N GLU A 398 -5.10 18.55 -1.83
CA GLU A 398 -6.22 17.86 -1.15
C GLU A 398 -7.16 17.17 -2.15
N SER A 399 -8.19 16.49 -1.64
CA SER A 399 -9.24 15.82 -2.44
C SER A 399 -8.74 14.64 -3.27
N VAL A 400 -7.70 13.97 -2.79
CA VAL A 400 -7.21 12.71 -3.34
C VAL A 400 -7.72 11.62 -2.39
N GLU A 401 -8.87 11.02 -2.71
CA GLU A 401 -9.54 10.12 -1.76
C GLU A 401 -8.79 8.80 -1.56
N ARG A 402 -8.26 8.59 -0.35
CA ARG A 402 -7.52 7.40 0.07
C ARG A 402 -6.49 6.96 -0.98
N PRO A 403 -5.44 7.77 -1.21
CA PRO A 403 -4.40 7.41 -2.16
C PRO A 403 -3.72 6.14 -1.66
N THR A 404 -3.56 5.14 -2.53
CA THR A 404 -2.97 3.82 -2.17
C THR A 404 -1.56 3.63 -2.71
N PHE A 405 -1.14 4.47 -3.66
CA PHE A 405 0.17 4.43 -4.29
C PHE A 405 0.46 5.80 -4.93
N ILE A 406 1.70 6.06 -5.34
CA ILE A 406 2.01 7.18 -6.21
C ILE A 406 3.12 6.77 -7.17
N ILE A 407 3.02 7.22 -8.42
CA ILE A 407 4.09 7.06 -9.41
C ILE A 407 4.31 8.38 -10.14
N SER A 408 5.56 8.72 -10.42
CA SER A 408 5.92 9.83 -11.30
C SER A 408 6.14 9.36 -12.72
N GLY A 409 5.92 10.26 -13.68
CA GLY A 409 6.15 9.98 -15.09
C GLY A 409 5.76 11.16 -15.97
N GLU A 410 6.13 11.08 -17.25
CA GLU A 410 5.80 12.09 -18.25
C GLU A 410 4.33 11.93 -18.72
N PHE A 411 3.39 12.31 -17.86
CA PHE A 411 1.96 12.13 -18.13
C PHE A 411 1.33 13.28 -18.94
N PHE A 412 2.07 14.35 -19.26
CA PHE A 412 1.50 15.60 -19.77
C PHE A 412 2.26 16.20 -20.99
N ASN A 413 2.62 15.39 -22.00
CA ASN A 413 3.42 15.84 -23.17
C ASN A 413 4.82 16.35 -22.78
N GLY A 414 5.64 15.47 -22.23
CA GLY A 414 7.01 15.81 -21.80
C GLY A 414 7.06 16.67 -20.54
N MET A 415 5.94 16.89 -19.84
CA MET A 415 5.95 17.38 -18.46
C MET A 415 5.78 16.21 -17.50
N ALA A 416 6.67 16.13 -16.52
CA ALA A 416 6.55 15.22 -15.40
C ALA A 416 5.35 15.60 -14.53
N GLY A 417 4.77 14.60 -13.89
CA GLY A 417 3.88 14.77 -12.76
C GLY A 417 3.59 13.42 -12.17
N VAL A 418 2.46 13.29 -11.47
CA VAL A 418 2.15 12.08 -10.72
C VAL A 418 0.78 11.52 -11.04
N ALA A 419 0.69 10.20 -10.95
CA ALA A 419 -0.56 9.46 -11.01
C ALA A 419 -0.78 8.71 -9.69
N VAL A 420 -2.02 8.80 -9.18
CA VAL A 420 -2.38 8.32 -7.85
C VAL A 420 -3.70 7.56 -7.93
N PRO A 421 -3.75 6.26 -7.62
CA PRO A 421 -4.99 5.53 -7.48
C PRO A 421 -5.74 5.98 -6.22
N ASN A 422 -6.99 6.37 -6.40
CA ASN A 422 -7.93 6.72 -5.34
C ASN A 422 -8.82 5.51 -5.03
N PHE A 423 -8.64 4.92 -3.86
CA PHE A 423 -9.27 3.65 -3.53
C PHE A 423 -10.81 3.74 -3.55
N THR A 424 -11.38 4.67 -2.78
CA THR A 424 -12.85 4.83 -2.65
C THR A 424 -13.50 5.47 -3.86
N ALA A 425 -12.81 6.38 -4.53
CA ALA A 425 -13.36 7.06 -5.70
C ALA A 425 -13.29 6.20 -6.99
N HIS A 426 -12.62 5.04 -6.97
CA HIS A 426 -12.46 4.14 -8.12
C HIS A 426 -11.83 4.85 -9.34
N THR A 427 -10.91 5.77 -9.08
CA THR A 427 -10.29 6.64 -10.08
C THR A 427 -8.77 6.62 -9.94
N VAL A 428 -8.08 7.02 -11.00
CA VAL A 428 -6.69 7.44 -10.96
C VAL A 428 -6.67 8.96 -11.13
N THR A 429 -6.11 9.67 -10.15
CA THR A 429 -5.88 11.11 -10.19
C THR A 429 -4.56 11.39 -10.88
N PHE A 430 -4.57 12.30 -11.84
CA PHE A 430 -3.38 12.84 -12.47
C PHE A 430 -3.16 14.26 -11.93
N ILE A 431 -2.01 14.47 -11.29
CA ILE A 431 -1.59 15.76 -10.77
C ILE A 431 -0.40 16.22 -11.60
N GLY A 432 -0.55 17.37 -12.26
CA GLY A 432 0.49 18.01 -13.04
C GLY A 432 0.78 19.40 -12.48
N PHE A 433 1.70 20.10 -13.11
CA PHE A 433 2.09 21.45 -12.69
C PHE A 433 1.56 22.50 -13.68
N ASP A 434 1.09 23.61 -13.13
CA ASP A 434 0.76 24.81 -13.89
C ASP A 434 1.28 26.02 -13.15
N GLN A 435 2.02 26.86 -13.88
CA GLN A 435 2.68 28.05 -13.32
C GLN A 435 3.49 27.73 -12.04
N GLY A 436 4.19 26.58 -12.02
CA GLY A 436 5.02 26.14 -10.89
C GLY A 436 4.23 25.66 -9.66
N ARG A 437 2.93 25.37 -9.80
CA ARG A 437 2.13 24.82 -8.70
C ARG A 437 1.46 23.50 -9.09
N PRO A 438 1.45 22.51 -8.19
CA PRO A 438 0.74 21.27 -8.43
C PRO A 438 -0.78 21.51 -8.48
N ARG A 439 -1.45 20.87 -9.43
CA ARG A 439 -2.90 20.88 -9.57
C ARG A 439 -3.42 19.54 -10.05
N ILE A 440 -4.61 19.16 -9.59
CA ILE A 440 -5.34 18.04 -10.19
C ILE A 440 -5.72 18.42 -11.62
N VAL A 441 -5.18 17.69 -12.59
CA VAL A 441 -5.47 17.88 -14.01
C VAL A 441 -6.70 17.07 -14.41
N ARG A 442 -6.82 15.83 -13.89
CA ARG A 442 -7.90 14.92 -14.26
C ARG A 442 -8.07 13.78 -13.26
N HIS A 443 -9.29 13.29 -13.13
CA HIS A 443 -9.59 11.96 -12.58
C HIS A 443 -10.06 11.05 -13.70
N LEU A 444 -9.51 9.84 -13.78
CA LEU A 444 -9.94 8.81 -14.71
C LEU A 444 -10.53 7.64 -13.94
N ARG A 445 -11.81 7.34 -14.16
CA ARG A 445 -12.38 6.06 -13.68
C ARG A 445 -11.65 4.94 -14.41
N ALA A 446 -11.04 4.04 -13.67
CA ALA A 446 -10.31 2.91 -14.25
C ALA A 446 -11.08 1.61 -13.96
N ILE A 447 -10.93 1.13 -12.73
CA ILE A 447 -11.51 -0.10 -12.19
C ILE A 447 -11.98 0.14 -10.76
N ALA A 448 -12.74 -0.80 -10.21
CA ALA A 448 -13.09 -0.77 -8.80
C ALA A 448 -11.81 -0.84 -7.95
N GLU A 449 -11.78 -0.03 -6.89
CA GLU A 449 -10.77 -0.06 -5.83
C GLU A 449 -9.32 -0.19 -6.37
N PRO A 450 -8.82 0.80 -7.14
CA PRO A 450 -7.46 0.76 -7.64
C PRO A 450 -6.47 0.87 -6.47
N VAL A 451 -5.44 0.03 -6.50
CA VAL A 451 -4.45 -0.10 -5.41
C VAL A 451 -3.02 0.20 -5.85
N SER A 452 -2.68 -0.07 -7.10
CA SER A 452 -1.31 0.14 -7.60
C SER A 452 -1.30 0.39 -9.10
N LEU A 453 -0.19 0.93 -9.57
CA LEU A 453 0.04 1.37 -10.94
C LEU A 453 1.36 0.80 -11.44
N GLY A 454 1.41 0.47 -12.73
CA GLY A 454 2.65 0.19 -13.46
C GLY A 454 2.66 0.99 -14.76
N ILE A 455 3.85 1.35 -15.27
CA ILE A 455 4.00 2.14 -16.48
C ILE A 455 4.84 1.41 -17.53
N GLY A 456 4.49 1.55 -18.80
CA GLY A 456 5.22 0.91 -19.90
C GLY A 456 4.50 1.12 -21.21
N ASP A 457 5.09 0.73 -22.32
CA ASP A 457 4.43 0.79 -23.64
C ASP A 457 3.75 -0.57 -23.90
N PHE A 458 2.47 -0.71 -23.54
CA PHE A 458 1.76 -2.00 -23.55
C PHE A 458 1.06 -2.29 -24.89
N ASN A 459 0.90 -1.31 -25.76
CA ASN A 459 0.32 -1.48 -27.10
C ASN A 459 1.33 -1.29 -28.25
N GLU A 460 2.62 -1.12 -27.93
CA GLU A 460 3.71 -0.99 -28.90
C GLU A 460 3.58 0.21 -29.84
N ASP A 461 2.93 1.28 -29.38
CA ASP A 461 2.84 2.54 -30.12
C ASP A 461 3.97 3.52 -29.78
N GLY A 462 4.84 3.15 -28.83
CA GLY A 462 5.97 3.95 -28.39
C GLY A 462 5.60 5.06 -27.40
N LEU A 463 4.34 5.14 -26.96
CA LEU A 463 3.88 6.04 -25.92
C LEU A 463 3.87 5.34 -24.56
N LEU A 464 3.92 6.16 -23.50
CA LEU A 464 3.78 5.67 -22.13
C LEU A 464 2.32 5.30 -21.86
N ASP A 465 2.06 4.04 -21.58
CA ASP A 465 0.80 3.53 -21.03
C ASP A 465 0.93 3.30 -19.53
N MET A 466 -0.21 3.05 -18.89
CA MET A 466 -0.29 2.75 -17.47
C MET A 466 -1.23 1.57 -17.20
N ALA A 467 -0.73 0.54 -16.56
CA ALA A 467 -1.52 -0.54 -16.01
C ALA A 467 -2.05 -0.13 -14.63
N VAL A 468 -3.34 -0.35 -14.39
CA VAL A 468 -4.03 -0.06 -13.13
C VAL A 468 -4.48 -1.39 -12.53
N ALA A 469 -3.91 -1.75 -11.39
CA ALA A 469 -4.30 -2.91 -10.62
C ALA A 469 -5.27 -2.53 -9.51
N GLY A 470 -6.31 -3.33 -9.29
CA GLY A 470 -7.37 -3.06 -8.33
C GLY A 470 -7.92 -4.34 -7.70
N LEU A 471 -8.87 -4.19 -6.79
CA LEU A 471 -9.48 -5.31 -6.09
C LEU A 471 -10.79 -5.79 -6.75
N PRO A 472 -11.06 -7.11 -6.74
CA PRO A 472 -10.22 -8.20 -6.21
C PRO A 472 -8.98 -8.49 -7.07
N PRO A 473 -7.97 -9.24 -6.54
CA PRO A 473 -6.76 -9.63 -7.25
C PRO A 473 -7.00 -10.12 -8.67
N GLY A 474 -6.27 -9.52 -9.62
CA GLY A 474 -6.38 -9.82 -11.05
C GLY A 474 -7.33 -8.90 -11.82
N SER A 475 -7.96 -7.92 -11.14
CA SER A 475 -8.59 -6.77 -11.80
C SER A 475 -7.51 -5.85 -12.34
N LEU A 476 -7.32 -5.88 -13.64
CA LEU A 476 -6.29 -5.12 -14.36
C LEU A 476 -6.96 -4.37 -15.50
N ALA A 477 -6.68 -3.08 -15.61
CA ALA A 477 -7.03 -2.28 -16.77
C ALA A 477 -5.80 -1.51 -17.24
N THR A 478 -5.87 -0.97 -18.45
CA THR A 478 -4.80 -0.17 -19.02
C THR A 478 -5.33 1.20 -19.39
N LEU A 479 -4.60 2.23 -19.03
CA LEU A 479 -4.78 3.59 -19.51
C LEU A 479 -3.76 3.76 -20.64
N LEU A 480 -4.25 3.78 -21.88
CA LEU A 480 -3.42 3.93 -23.07
C LEU A 480 -3.06 5.38 -23.31
N GLY A 481 -1.78 5.67 -23.45
CA GLY A 481 -1.24 6.98 -23.79
C GLY A 481 -1.73 7.46 -25.16
N ARG A 482 -1.69 8.77 -25.37
CA ARG A 482 -2.04 9.44 -26.63
C ARG A 482 -1.06 10.57 -26.87
N ASP A 483 -0.82 10.91 -28.14
CA ASP A 483 0.08 12.00 -28.56
C ASP A 483 -0.27 13.37 -27.96
N ASN A 484 -1.52 13.56 -27.54
CA ASN A 484 -1.96 14.79 -26.89
C ASN A 484 -1.74 14.78 -25.36
N GLY A 485 -1.07 13.77 -24.80
CA GLY A 485 -0.75 13.65 -23.39
C GLY A 485 -1.94 13.22 -22.55
N THR A 486 -2.98 12.69 -23.21
CA THR A 486 -4.14 12.13 -22.53
C THR A 486 -4.04 10.62 -22.47
N PHE A 487 -4.89 10.06 -21.63
CA PHE A 487 -5.01 8.61 -21.47
C PHE A 487 -6.43 8.18 -21.77
N VAL A 488 -6.58 7.03 -22.42
CA VAL A 488 -7.86 6.39 -22.72
C VAL A 488 -7.92 5.03 -22.06
N LEU A 489 -8.98 4.77 -21.31
CA LEU A 489 -9.18 3.49 -20.65
C LEU A 489 -9.42 2.37 -21.69
N LYS A 490 -8.63 1.31 -21.57
CA LYS A 490 -8.77 0.01 -22.21
C LYS A 490 -8.96 -1.04 -21.11
N ARG A 491 -10.01 -1.85 -21.22
CA ARG A 491 -10.32 -2.93 -20.27
C ARG A 491 -10.02 -4.28 -20.88
#